data_AF-A0A2S7PSS3-F1
#
_entry.id   AF-A0A2S7PSS3-F1
#
_cell.length_a   1.000
_cell.length_b   1.000
_cell.length_c   1.000
_cell.angle_alpha   90.00
_cell.angle_beta   90.00
_cell.angle_gamma   90.00
#
_symmetry.space_group_name_H-M   'P 1'
#
loop_
_entity.id
_entity.type
_entity.pdbx_description
1 polymer ?
#
loop_
_entity_poly.entity_id
_entity_poly.type
_entity_poly.pdbx_seq_one_letter_code
_entity_poly.pdbx_strand_id
1 'polypeptide(L)'
;MGTGEIPKPGDTVTIQYTGWLKDATKQGEAQQKGKQFDTSVGRGDFVVQIGVGQVIKGWDEGVTTMKVGEKALLDISSEVELLKVSSD
;
A
#
# COMPACT_ATOMS: atom_id res chain seq x y z
N MET A 1 -7.77 14.51 -6.56
CA MET A 1 -8.56 13.58 -7.40
C MET A 1 -7.62 13.08 -8.49
N GLY A 2 -7.29 11.77 -8.50
CA GLY A 2 -6.57 11.18 -9.61
C GLY A 2 -7.45 11.23 -10.86
N THR A 3 -6.88 11.55 -12.02
CA THR A 3 -7.61 11.67 -13.29
C THR A 3 -7.27 10.55 -14.27
N GLY A 4 -6.32 9.69 -13.93
CA GLY A 4 -5.91 8.58 -14.78
C GLY A 4 -6.75 7.32 -14.59
N GLU A 5 -6.38 6.29 -15.34
CA GLU A 5 -7.06 4.99 -15.31
C GLU A 5 -6.89 4.29 -13.97
N ILE A 6 -7.81 3.36 -13.69
CA ILE A 6 -7.71 2.46 -12.54
C ILE A 6 -6.86 1.26 -12.98
N PRO A 7 -5.73 0.96 -12.30
CA PRO A 7 -4.89 -0.19 -12.63
C PRO A 7 -5.65 -1.51 -12.52
N LYS A 8 -5.35 -2.43 -13.44
CA LYS A 8 -5.91 -3.79 -13.47
C LYS A 8 -4.89 -4.81 -12.96
N PRO A 9 -5.34 -6.00 -12.53
CA PRO A 9 -4.43 -7.09 -12.22
C PRO A 9 -3.44 -7.37 -13.35
N GLY A 10 -2.14 -7.39 -13.02
CA GLY A 10 -1.02 -7.58 -13.94
C GLY A 10 -0.37 -6.29 -14.43
N ASP A 11 -1.01 -5.13 -14.26
CA ASP A 11 -0.45 -3.84 -14.66
C ASP A 11 0.77 -3.50 -13.80
N THR A 12 1.79 -2.93 -14.44
CA THR A 12 2.94 -2.36 -13.72
C THR A 12 2.62 -0.93 -13.31
N VAL A 13 2.72 -0.66 -12.01
CA VAL A 13 2.44 0.65 -11.41
C VAL A 13 3.68 1.23 -10.75
N THR A 14 3.76 2.56 -10.75
CA THR A 14 4.81 3.33 -10.08
C THR A 14 4.20 4.09 -8.91
N ILE A 15 4.69 3.86 -7.69
CA ILE A 15 4.08 4.32 -6.45
C ILE A 15 5.11 5.09 -5.61
N GLN A 16 4.69 6.28 -5.13
CA GLN A 16 5.34 6.93 -4.00
C GLN A 16 4.55 6.65 -2.73
N TYR A 17 5.24 6.18 -1.67
CA TYR A 17 4.60 5.82 -0.41
C TYR A 17 5.41 6.26 0.79
N THR A 18 4.72 6.33 1.92
CA THR A 18 5.30 6.36 3.25
C THR A 18 4.47 5.42 4.12
N GLY A 19 5.14 4.57 4.89
CA GLY A 19 4.53 3.61 5.80
C GLY A 19 4.67 4.06 7.26
N TRP A 20 3.58 3.98 8.02
CA TRP A 20 3.53 4.30 9.44
C TRP A 20 2.93 3.14 10.23
N LEU A 21 3.46 2.88 11.42
CA LEU A 21 2.80 2.02 12.40
C LEU A 21 1.56 2.76 12.91
N LYS A 22 0.41 2.08 12.96
CA LYS A 22 -0.82 2.65 13.48
C LYS A 22 -0.71 2.92 14.98
N ASP A 23 -1.15 4.09 15.42
CA ASP A 23 -1.19 4.49 16.83
C ASP A 23 -2.65 4.69 17.27
N ALA A 24 -3.18 3.67 17.94
CA ALA A 24 -4.56 3.64 18.41
C ALA A 24 -4.86 4.65 19.53
N THR A 25 -3.84 5.30 20.11
CA THR A 25 -4.03 6.35 21.12
C THR A 25 -4.47 7.68 20.51
N LYS A 26 -4.30 7.84 19.20
CA LYS A 26 -4.67 9.06 18.47
C LYS A 26 -6.08 8.96 17.91
N GLN A 27 -6.86 10.03 18.03
CA GLN A 27 -8.25 10.08 17.56
C GLN A 27 -8.35 10.66 16.16
N GLY A 28 -9.13 9.97 15.30
CA GLY A 28 -9.34 10.28 13.89
C GLY A 28 -8.41 9.51 12.95
N GLU A 29 -8.96 8.96 11.87
CA GLU A 29 -8.27 8.04 10.95
C GLU A 29 -6.99 8.64 10.36
N ALA A 30 -7.02 9.93 10.00
CA ALA A 30 -5.85 10.63 9.48
C ALA A 30 -4.77 10.87 10.54
N GLN A 31 -5.16 10.95 11.81
CA GLN A 31 -4.26 11.20 12.94
C GLN A 31 -3.65 9.93 13.52
N GLN A 32 -4.14 8.73 13.17
CA GLN A 32 -3.62 7.45 13.68
C GLN A 32 -2.24 7.05 13.12
N LYS A 33 -1.56 7.92 12.38
CA LYS A 33 -0.16 7.72 11.98
C LYS A 33 0.76 7.81 13.20
N GLY A 34 1.33 6.68 13.60
CA GLY A 34 2.38 6.58 14.61
C GLY A 34 3.76 6.74 13.99
N LYS A 35 4.70 5.88 14.40
CA LYS A 35 6.09 5.92 13.93
C LYS A 35 6.18 5.54 12.45
N GLN A 36 6.80 6.39 11.64
CA GLN A 36 7.18 6.01 10.27
C GLN A 36 8.19 4.86 10.31
N PHE A 37 7.94 3.79 9.56
CA PHE A 37 8.88 2.68 9.43
C PHE A 37 9.57 2.65 8.06
N ASP A 38 8.94 3.20 7.02
CA ASP A 38 9.53 3.19 5.68
C ASP A 38 8.99 4.32 4.77
N THR A 39 9.74 4.74 3.74
CA THR A 39 9.28 5.70 2.72
C THR A 39 10.06 5.61 1.42
N SER A 40 9.40 5.61 0.27
CA SER A 40 10.09 5.70 -1.01
C SER A 40 10.54 7.12 -1.38
N VAL A 41 10.00 8.14 -0.71
CA VAL A 41 10.34 9.55 -0.97
C VAL A 41 11.83 9.78 -0.68
N GLY A 42 12.55 10.29 -1.68
CA GLY A 42 14.00 10.52 -1.61
C GLY A 42 14.86 9.27 -1.86
N ARG A 43 14.28 8.07 -1.95
CA ARG A 43 14.98 6.83 -2.37
C ARG A 43 14.73 6.46 -3.82
N GLY A 44 13.63 6.94 -4.40
CA GLY A 44 13.18 6.62 -5.76
C GLY A 44 11.82 5.94 -5.74
N ASP A 45 11.14 5.93 -6.89
CA ASP A 45 9.79 5.38 -6.96
C ASP A 45 9.78 3.85 -6.83
N PHE A 46 8.71 3.31 -6.23
CA PHE A 46 8.50 1.87 -6.12
C PHE A 46 7.72 1.36 -7.32
N VAL A 47 8.29 0.41 -8.07
CA VAL A 47 7.69 -0.14 -9.29
C VAL A 47 7.35 -1.61 -9.07
N VAL A 48 6.10 -1.99 -9.31
CA VAL A 48 5.62 -3.35 -9.05
C VAL A 48 4.43 -3.72 -9.95
N GLN A 49 4.20 -5.01 -10.17
CA GLN A 49 2.95 -5.49 -10.75
C GLN A 49 1.89 -5.63 -9.65
N ILE A 50 0.67 -5.13 -9.91
CA ILE A 50 -0.42 -5.13 -8.92
C ILE A 50 -1.48 -6.18 -9.23
N GLY A 51 -2.19 -6.67 -8.22
CA GLY A 51 -3.25 -7.68 -8.32
C GLY A 51 -2.75 -9.08 -8.66
N VAL A 52 -1.47 -9.36 -8.38
CA VAL A 52 -0.80 -10.62 -8.73
C VAL A 52 -0.10 -11.31 -7.54
N GLY A 53 -0.32 -10.82 -6.32
CA GLY A 53 0.24 -11.40 -5.10
C GLY A 53 1.73 -11.14 -4.87
N GLN A 54 2.30 -10.10 -5.47
CA GLN A 54 3.73 -9.73 -5.30
C GLN A 54 3.97 -8.77 -4.11
N VAL A 55 2.91 -8.17 -3.58
CA VAL A 55 2.96 -7.24 -2.44
C VAL A 55 1.96 -7.69 -1.38
N ILE A 56 2.01 -7.05 -0.21
CA ILE A 56 1.04 -7.33 0.86
C ILE A 56 -0.38 -7.17 0.32
N LYS A 57 -1.28 -8.06 0.74
CA LYS A 57 -2.64 -8.15 0.20
C LYS A 57 -3.38 -6.82 0.16
N GLY A 58 -3.25 -6.00 1.20
CA GLY A 58 -3.90 -4.68 1.26
C GLY A 58 -3.43 -3.70 0.18
N TRP A 59 -2.19 -3.83 -0.31
CA TRP A 59 -1.74 -3.07 -1.48
C TRP A 59 -2.32 -3.64 -2.76
N ASP A 60 -2.22 -4.96 -2.91
CA ASP A 60 -2.64 -5.67 -4.11
C ASP A 60 -4.12 -5.43 -4.44
N GLU A 61 -4.95 -5.38 -3.40
CA GLU A 61 -6.38 -5.04 -3.52
C GLU A 61 -6.59 -3.52 -3.56
N GLY A 62 -6.01 -2.76 -2.63
CA GLY A 62 -6.28 -1.33 -2.47
C GLY A 62 -5.89 -0.49 -3.69
N VAL A 63 -4.73 -0.73 -4.28
CA VAL A 63 -4.24 0.05 -5.44
C VAL A 63 -5.09 -0.18 -6.68
N THR A 64 -5.69 -1.35 -6.85
CA THR A 64 -6.61 -1.65 -7.97
C THR A 64 -7.95 -0.92 -7.87
N THR A 65 -8.21 -0.21 -6.76
CA THR A 65 -9.39 0.65 -6.59
C THR A 65 -9.09 2.13 -6.79
N MET A 66 -7.80 2.50 -6.86
CA MET A 66 -7.34 3.88 -6.96
C MET A 66 -7.17 4.32 -8.42
N LYS A 67 -7.34 5.61 -8.67
CA LYS A 67 -6.99 6.21 -9.98
C LYS A 67 -5.53 6.61 -10.03
N VAL A 68 -4.89 6.47 -11.18
CA VAL A 68 -3.54 7.05 -11.38
C VAL A 68 -3.55 8.54 -11.07
N GLY A 69 -2.58 8.97 -10.25
CA GLY A 69 -2.45 10.33 -9.72
C GLY A 69 -3.23 10.59 -8.42
N GLU A 70 -3.97 9.61 -7.91
CA GLU A 70 -4.64 9.69 -6.62
C GLU A 70 -3.66 9.58 -5.44
N LYS A 71 -3.99 10.27 -4.35
CA LYS A 71 -3.34 10.09 -3.05
C LYS A 71 -4.39 9.55 -2.08
N ALA A 72 -4.12 8.41 -1.48
CA ALA A 72 -5.00 7.78 -0.49
C ALA A 72 -4.21 7.36 0.75
N LEU A 73 -4.93 7.13 1.85
CA LEU A 73 -4.42 6.44 3.02
C LEU A 73 -5.01 5.03 3.00
N LEU A 74 -4.16 4.01 2.90
CA LEU A 74 -4.58 2.62 3.05
C LEU A 74 -4.38 2.21 4.51
N ASP A 75 -5.48 1.95 5.22
CA ASP A 75 -5.47 1.36 6.55
C ASP A 75 -5.44 -0.16 6.41
N ILE A 76 -4.25 -0.73 6.56
CA ILE A 76 -4.02 -2.16 6.38
C ILE A 76 -3.91 -2.77 7.77
N SER A 77 -5.00 -3.41 8.21
CA SER A 77 -5.02 -4.14 9.47
C SER A 77 -4.04 -5.31 9.42
N SER A 78 -3.38 -5.58 10.54
CA SER A 78 -2.58 -6.78 10.74
C SER A 78 -3.50 -7.98 10.99
N GLU A 79 -4.37 -8.32 10.04
CA GLU A 79 -4.84 -9.71 10.02
C GLU A 79 -3.63 -10.56 9.63
N VAL A 80 -3.23 -11.43 10.55
CA VAL A 80 -1.97 -12.16 10.53
C VAL A 80 -1.88 -13.00 9.26
N GLU A 81 -1.17 -12.51 8.25
CA GLU A 81 -0.75 -13.32 7.12
C GLU A 81 0.42 -14.19 7.62
N LEU A 82 0.09 -15.31 8.26
CA LEU A 82 1.06 -16.32 8.65
C LEU A 82 1.73 -16.83 7.36
N LEU A 83 2.90 -16.27 7.04
CA LEU A 83 3.74 -16.74 5.95
C LEU A 83 4.19 -18.17 6.26
N LYS A 84 3.50 -19.14 5.65
CA LYS A 84 3.95 -20.53 5.62
C LYS A 84 4.94 -20.64 4.47
N VAL A 85 6.23 -20.71 4.80
CA VAL A 85 7.25 -21.08 3.80
C VAL A 85 7.11 -22.58 3.57
N SER A 86 6.70 -22.97 2.36
CA SER A 86 6.84 -24.33 1.85
C SER A 86 7.85 -24.31 0.70
N SER A 87 8.89 -25.14 0.78
CA SER A 87 9.61 -25.61 -0.39
C SER A 87 9.00 -26.93 -0.86
N ASP A 88 9.15 -27.24 -2.15
CA ASP A 88 9.11 -28.64 -2.60
C ASP A 88 10.26 -29.44 -1.98
#